data_AF-A0A147H015-F1
#
_entry.id   AF-A0A147H015-F1
#
_cell.length_a   1.000
_cell.length_b   1.000
_cell.length_c   1.000
_cell.angle_alpha   90.00
_cell.angle_beta   90.00
_cell.angle_gamma   90.00
#
_symmetry.space_group_name_H-M   'P 1'
#
loop_
_entity.id
_entity.type
_entity.pdbx_description
1 polymer ?
#
loop_
_entity_poly.entity_id
_entity_poly.type
_entity_poly.pdbx_seq_one_letter_code
_entity_poly.pdbx_strand_id
1 'polypeptide(L)'
;MAHMDVFRQRAFGMVELSAAVQRAPYKPNFLGSLNLFATKRVRTATVSVEDKGGVLSLIQTSERGAPISEGEREKRNMRDFRTTRIARGHTLYAHEIDGIRAFGTDSELQMVQNEVAEIMNGDTGLRAAVDLTHENMRLGAIQGMVVDADGSTLWNWFDAFNIAQPAEIDFDLDNAAPASGAVRAKCNQVVRGMQRAAQGAWNPQTSVVGLCGDAFYDQLTGHAEVRSTYLNQQEAADLRGAVGRVFSSFTYGDITWINYRGSDDGAVGVGTDKVKFFPVNAPGAFVQAFSPAEFLPFVNTPGQDVYAIVVEDRERQAWVRPEIYSYPLFMCTRPGMLLRGKRT
;
A
#
# COMPACT_ATOMS: atom_id res chain seq x y z
N MET A 1 -28.10 20.43 28.21
CA MET A 1 -27.06 21.32 27.65
C MET A 1 -25.75 20.55 27.64
N ALA A 2 -25.23 20.22 26.45
CA ALA A 2 -23.85 19.74 26.34
C ALA A 2 -22.92 20.92 26.66
N HIS A 3 -22.19 20.84 27.76
CA HIS A 3 -21.32 21.93 28.21
C HIS A 3 -20.04 21.91 27.35
N MET A 4 -19.79 22.96 26.56
CA MET A 4 -18.64 23.03 25.63
C MET A 4 -17.26 22.92 26.30
N ASP A 5 -17.18 23.02 27.62
CA ASP A 5 -15.97 22.78 28.43
C ASP A 5 -15.49 21.32 28.38
N VAL A 6 -16.28 20.42 27.77
CA VAL A 6 -15.91 19.03 27.53
C VAL A 6 -14.67 18.89 26.65
N PHE A 7 -14.45 19.81 25.69
CA PHE A 7 -13.31 19.80 24.79
C PHE A 7 -12.01 20.33 25.41
N ARG A 8 -12.11 21.01 26.55
CA ARG A 8 -10.95 21.44 27.35
C ARG A 8 -10.43 20.35 28.30
N GLN A 9 -11.12 19.22 28.38
CA GLN A 9 -10.70 18.07 29.19
C GLN A 9 -9.56 17.30 28.52
N ARG A 10 -8.72 16.61 29.32
CA ARG A 10 -7.58 15.81 28.83
C ARG A 10 -7.96 14.81 27.72
N ALA A 11 -9.21 14.34 27.68
CA ALA A 11 -9.69 13.40 26.66
C ALA A 11 -9.64 13.94 25.22
N PHE A 12 -9.65 15.26 25.01
CA PHE A 12 -9.52 15.92 23.70
C PHE A 12 -8.14 16.56 23.49
N GLY A 13 -7.21 16.34 24.43
CA GLY A 13 -5.82 16.68 24.25
C GLY A 13 -5.25 15.96 23.02
N MET A 14 -4.40 16.65 22.25
CA MET A 14 -3.86 16.13 20.99
C MET A 14 -3.20 14.75 21.16
N VAL A 15 -2.52 14.53 22.29
CA VAL A 15 -1.80 13.27 22.58
C VAL A 15 -2.80 12.15 22.90
N GLU A 16 -3.76 12.41 23.78
CA GLU A 16 -4.78 11.45 24.18
C GLU A 16 -5.70 11.06 23.03
N LEU A 17 -6.11 12.03 22.22
CA LEU A 17 -7.00 11.83 21.09
C LEU A 17 -6.28 11.09 19.95
N SER A 18 -5.02 11.45 19.66
CA SER A 18 -4.20 10.67 18.73
C SER A 18 -4.01 9.23 19.20
N ALA A 19 -3.77 9.00 20.50
CA ALA A 19 -3.66 7.66 21.06
C ALA A 19 -4.99 6.88 21.00
N ALA A 20 -6.14 7.55 21.19
CA ALA A 20 -7.45 6.93 21.08
C ALA A 20 -7.75 6.51 19.64
N VAL A 21 -7.51 7.40 18.66
CA VAL A 21 -7.69 7.11 17.23
C VAL A 21 -6.73 6.00 16.78
N GLN A 22 -5.52 5.93 17.31
CA GLN A 22 -4.57 4.87 16.98
C GLN A 22 -4.97 3.50 17.55
N ARG A 23 -5.70 3.46 18.67
CA ARG A 23 -6.23 2.21 19.26
C ARG A 23 -7.54 1.75 18.64
N ALA A 24 -8.23 2.61 17.90
CA ALA A 24 -9.47 2.24 17.24
C ALA A 24 -9.21 1.06 16.27
N PRO A 25 -10.15 0.09 16.16
CA PRO A 25 -9.97 -1.05 15.28
C PRO A 25 -9.68 -0.61 13.85
N TYR A 26 -8.49 -0.93 13.36
CA TYR A 26 -8.11 -0.68 11.97
C TYR A 26 -8.75 -1.76 11.09
N LYS A 27 -9.56 -1.34 10.11
CA LYS A 27 -10.11 -2.22 9.07
C LYS A 27 -9.20 -2.11 7.84
N PRO A 28 -8.20 -3.00 7.66
CA PRO A 28 -7.33 -2.93 6.49
C PRO A 28 -8.11 -3.18 5.21
N ASN A 29 -7.88 -2.34 4.21
CA ASN A 29 -8.23 -2.61 2.83
C ASN A 29 -7.36 -3.74 2.25
N PHE A 30 -7.67 -4.18 1.02
CA PHE A 30 -7.08 -5.36 0.41
C PHE A 30 -5.54 -5.41 0.47
N LEU A 31 -4.82 -4.37 0.05
CA LEU A 31 -3.34 -4.35 0.07
C LEU A 31 -2.80 -4.22 1.49
N GLY A 32 -3.51 -3.53 2.36
CA GLY A 32 -3.21 -3.49 3.80
C GLY A 32 -3.22 -4.90 4.42
N SER A 33 -4.14 -5.77 3.99
CA SER A 33 -4.24 -7.15 4.51
C SER A 33 -3.09 -8.05 4.07
N LEU A 34 -2.42 -7.74 2.95
CA LEU A 34 -1.25 -8.48 2.45
C LEU A 34 0.01 -8.24 3.29
N ASN A 35 0.00 -7.25 4.21
CA ASN A 35 1.10 -6.94 5.12
C ASN A 35 2.48 -6.82 4.43
N LEU A 36 2.50 -6.20 3.24
CA LEU A 36 3.69 -6.11 2.39
C LEU A 36 4.76 -5.17 2.95
N PHE A 37 4.33 -4.12 3.64
CA PHE A 37 5.18 -3.00 4.02
C PHE A 37 5.72 -3.16 5.43
N ALA A 38 7.05 -3.21 5.56
CA ALA A 38 7.69 -3.14 6.87
C ALA A 38 7.52 -1.73 7.46
N THR A 39 6.96 -1.63 8.66
CA THR A 39 6.69 -0.33 9.30
C THR A 39 7.93 0.25 9.97
N LYS A 40 8.31 1.48 9.60
CA LYS A 40 9.43 2.23 10.18
C LYS A 40 8.93 3.55 10.78
N ARG A 41 9.03 3.69 12.10
CA ARG A 41 8.68 4.94 12.79
C ARG A 41 9.94 5.78 12.95
N VAL A 42 10.06 6.86 12.17
CA VAL A 42 11.20 7.79 12.24
C VAL A 42 10.87 8.97 13.15
N ARG A 43 11.89 9.66 13.65
CA ARG A 43 11.75 10.87 14.49
C ARG A 43 11.98 12.17 13.70
N THR A 44 12.24 12.04 12.41
CA THR A 44 12.56 13.12 11.46
C THR A 44 11.59 13.06 10.29
N ALA A 45 11.42 14.16 9.56
CA ALA A 45 10.63 14.17 8.32
C ALA A 45 11.30 13.40 7.16
N THR A 46 12.59 13.07 7.32
CA THR A 46 13.39 12.36 6.34
C THR A 46 13.64 10.92 6.78
N VAL A 47 13.56 10.01 5.84
CA VAL A 47 13.87 8.58 5.98
C VAL A 47 15.08 8.28 5.11
N SER A 48 16.17 7.90 5.75
CA SER A 48 17.37 7.47 5.04
C SER A 48 17.32 5.97 4.72
N VAL A 49 17.74 5.63 3.52
CA VAL A 49 17.89 4.27 3.01
C VAL A 49 19.32 4.09 2.54
N GLU A 50 20.00 3.10 3.11
CA GLU A 50 21.33 2.68 2.68
C GLU A 50 21.18 1.56 1.66
N ASP A 51 21.73 1.78 0.46
CA ASP A 51 21.96 0.74 -0.52
C ASP A 51 23.39 0.20 -0.35
N LYS A 52 23.47 -1.10 -0.10
CA LYS A 52 24.71 -1.85 0.08
C LYS A 52 24.87 -2.78 -1.12
N GLY A 53 25.47 -2.26 -2.18
CA GLY A 53 25.69 -2.96 -3.45
C GLY A 53 26.81 -4.00 -3.39
N GLY A 54 26.67 -5.00 -2.53
CA GLY A 54 27.60 -6.12 -2.44
C GLY A 54 27.39 -7.11 -3.59
N VAL A 55 28.39 -7.27 -4.45
CA VAL A 55 28.41 -8.36 -5.43
C VAL A 55 29.07 -9.56 -4.77
N LEU A 56 28.34 -10.66 -4.61
CA LEU A 56 28.93 -11.93 -4.24
C LEU A 56 29.80 -12.42 -5.41
N SER A 57 31.12 -12.26 -5.31
CA SER A 57 32.08 -12.82 -6.27
C SER A 57 32.59 -14.17 -5.79
N LEU A 58 32.73 -15.13 -6.72
CA LEU A 58 33.46 -16.36 -6.45
C LEU A 58 34.91 -16.05 -6.12
N ILE A 59 35.42 -16.62 -5.03
CA ILE A 59 36.83 -16.49 -4.65
C ILE A 59 37.64 -17.42 -5.56
N GLN A 60 38.63 -16.88 -6.26
CA GLN A 60 39.54 -17.67 -7.09
C GLN A 60 40.38 -18.60 -6.21
N THR A 61 40.46 -19.89 -6.56
CA THR A 61 41.34 -20.84 -5.85
C THR A 61 42.80 -20.46 -6.10
N SER A 62 43.58 -20.32 -5.04
CA SER A 62 45.01 -20.03 -5.10
C SER A 62 45.85 -21.24 -4.64
N GLU A 63 47.10 -21.31 -5.09
CA GLU A 63 48.04 -22.34 -4.61
C GLU A 63 48.35 -22.17 -3.12
N ARG A 64 48.72 -23.27 -2.45
CA ARG A 64 49.09 -23.26 -1.04
C ARG A 64 50.38 -22.45 -0.85
N GLY A 65 50.27 -21.29 -0.18
CA GLY A 65 51.37 -20.36 0.03
C GLY A 65 51.31 -19.09 -0.84
N ALA A 66 50.36 -19.01 -1.76
CA ALA A 66 50.11 -17.79 -2.51
C ALA A 66 49.53 -16.67 -1.60
N PRO A 67 49.77 -15.39 -1.93
CA PRO A 67 49.14 -14.27 -1.25
C PRO A 67 47.62 -14.38 -1.24
N ILE A 68 46.99 -13.99 -0.13
CA ILE A 68 45.53 -14.04 0.05
C ILE A 68 44.90 -12.96 -0.86
N SER A 69 43.81 -13.30 -1.55
CA SER A 69 43.00 -12.30 -2.27
C SER A 69 42.26 -11.42 -1.26
N GLU A 70 42.51 -10.11 -1.29
CA GLU A 70 41.77 -9.15 -0.48
C GLU A 70 40.41 -8.81 -1.11
N GLY A 71 39.35 -8.78 -0.30
CA GLY A 71 38.03 -8.37 -0.76
C GLY A 71 37.96 -6.86 -1.01
N GLU A 72 37.27 -6.45 -2.06
CA GLU A 72 37.01 -5.03 -2.30
C GLU A 72 36.02 -4.47 -1.27
N ARG A 73 36.24 -3.22 -0.86
CA ARG A 73 35.36 -2.52 0.08
C ARG A 73 34.07 -2.12 -0.62
N GLU A 74 32.94 -2.64 -0.14
CA GLU A 74 31.63 -2.28 -0.65
C GLU A 74 31.35 -0.79 -0.44
N LYS A 75 31.02 -0.08 -1.53
CA LYS A 75 30.57 1.31 -1.48
C LYS A 75 29.13 1.35 -1.01
N ARG A 76 28.85 2.13 0.03
CA ARG A 76 27.48 2.39 0.51
C ARG A 76 26.96 3.66 -0.14
N ASN A 77 25.75 3.62 -0.67
CA ASN A 77 25.08 4.82 -1.16
C ASN A 77 23.90 5.12 -0.23
N MET A 78 23.86 6.33 0.33
CA MET A 78 22.78 6.76 1.23
C MET A 78 21.85 7.69 0.45
N ARG A 79 20.56 7.35 0.42
CA ARG A 79 19.52 8.16 -0.21
C ARG A 79 18.50 8.58 0.85
N ASP A 80 18.09 9.83 0.79
CA ASP A 80 17.17 10.44 1.74
C ASP A 80 15.83 10.74 1.08
N PHE A 81 14.74 10.24 1.67
CA PHE A 81 13.38 10.42 1.18
C PHE A 81 12.53 11.13 2.23
N ARG A 82 11.81 12.18 1.83
CA ARG A 82 10.95 12.95 2.74
C ARG A 82 9.54 12.36 2.79
N THR A 83 8.94 12.33 3.97
CA THR A 83 7.52 11.98 4.15
C THR A 83 6.61 13.06 3.56
N THR A 84 5.40 12.65 3.19
CA THR A 84 4.36 13.55 2.65
C THR A 84 3.36 13.88 3.74
N ARG A 85 2.77 15.08 3.71
CA ARG A 85 1.73 15.49 4.67
C ARG A 85 0.36 15.22 4.05
N ILE A 86 -0.46 14.45 4.73
CA ILE A 86 -1.89 14.32 4.42
C ILE A 86 -2.70 14.81 5.63
N ALA A 87 -3.68 15.66 5.37
CA ALA A 87 -4.49 16.26 6.42
C ALA A 87 -5.91 16.53 5.91
N ARG A 88 -6.90 16.28 6.76
CA ARG A 88 -8.31 16.59 6.48
C ARG A 88 -9.00 17.04 7.75
N GLY A 89 -9.79 18.09 7.65
CA GLY A 89 -10.64 18.58 8.73
C GLY A 89 -12.10 18.65 8.32
N HIS A 90 -12.98 18.62 9.30
CA HIS A 90 -14.42 18.83 9.12
C HIS A 90 -14.90 19.83 10.16
N THR A 91 -15.55 20.91 9.74
CA THR A 91 -16.03 21.94 10.68
C THR A 91 -17.47 21.64 11.02
N LEU A 92 -17.76 21.46 12.30
CA LEU A 92 -19.10 21.24 12.84
C LEU A 92 -19.54 22.52 13.55
N TYR A 93 -20.60 23.15 13.06
CA TYR A 93 -21.17 24.37 13.63
C TYR A 93 -22.22 24.05 14.70
N ALA A 94 -22.38 24.95 15.67
CA ALA A 94 -23.32 24.77 16.77
C ALA A 94 -24.78 24.54 16.31
N HIS A 95 -25.19 25.20 15.23
CA HIS A 95 -26.54 25.06 14.66
C HIS A 95 -26.78 23.71 13.97
N GLU A 96 -25.72 22.99 13.60
CA GLU A 96 -25.82 21.65 13.02
C GLU A 96 -26.04 20.59 14.09
N ILE A 97 -25.77 20.88 15.37
CA ILE A 97 -26.01 19.94 16.47
C ILE A 97 -27.36 20.22 17.14
N ASP A 98 -27.86 21.45 17.02
CA ASP A 98 -29.11 21.86 17.64
C ASP A 98 -30.31 21.12 17.03
N GLY A 99 -31.00 20.32 17.84
CA GLY A 99 -32.19 19.57 17.43
C GLY A 99 -31.95 18.27 16.67
N ILE A 100 -30.70 17.82 16.48
CA ILE A 100 -30.42 16.52 15.84
C ILE A 100 -30.59 15.37 16.83
N ARG A 101 -31.34 14.34 16.39
CA ARG A 101 -31.53 13.07 17.12
C ARG A 101 -30.42 12.10 16.76
N ALA A 102 -29.97 11.31 17.74
CA ALA A 102 -28.98 10.27 17.50
C ALA A 102 -29.51 9.23 16.51
N PHE A 103 -28.66 8.79 15.57
CA PHE A 103 -29.04 7.79 14.59
C PHE A 103 -29.48 6.48 15.26
N GLY A 104 -30.67 5.98 14.91
CA GLY A 104 -31.23 4.73 15.44
C GLY A 104 -31.99 4.85 16.77
N THR A 105 -32.23 6.05 17.29
CA THR A 105 -33.09 6.27 18.47
C THR A 105 -34.20 7.28 18.18
N ASP A 106 -35.38 7.06 18.77
CA ASP A 106 -36.55 7.91 18.50
C ASP A 106 -36.56 9.22 19.32
N SER A 107 -35.82 9.27 20.43
CA SER A 107 -35.98 10.32 21.45
C SER A 107 -34.70 10.90 22.07
N GLU A 108 -33.51 10.38 21.76
CA GLU A 108 -32.27 10.90 22.35
C GLU A 108 -31.64 11.98 21.46
N LEU A 109 -31.41 13.17 22.04
CA LEU A 109 -30.62 14.22 21.40
C LEU A 109 -29.17 13.75 21.25
N GLN A 110 -28.60 13.98 20.07
CA GLN A 110 -27.22 13.60 19.82
C GLN A 110 -26.29 14.47 20.64
N MET A 111 -25.46 13.84 21.48
CA MET A 111 -24.43 14.57 22.20
C MET A 111 -23.34 15.01 21.23
N VAL A 112 -22.86 16.26 21.37
CA VAL A 112 -21.75 16.84 20.60
C VAL A 112 -20.54 15.89 20.50
N GLN A 113 -20.24 15.15 21.57
CA GLN A 113 -19.13 14.18 21.60
C GLN A 113 -19.34 12.99 20.64
N ASN A 114 -20.58 12.52 20.48
CA ASN A 114 -20.90 11.41 19.60
C ASN A 114 -20.79 11.83 18.13
N GLU A 115 -21.25 13.02 17.78
CA GLU A 115 -21.11 13.58 16.42
C GLU A 115 -19.63 13.79 16.05
N VAL A 116 -18.83 14.34 16.98
CA VAL A 116 -17.38 14.46 16.76
C VAL A 116 -16.70 13.10 16.60
N ALA A 117 -17.11 12.10 17.40
CA ALA A 117 -16.60 10.74 17.26
C ALA A 117 -17.01 10.08 15.93
N GLU A 118 -18.22 10.34 15.44
CA GLU A 118 -18.71 9.88 14.14
C GLU A 118 -17.97 10.53 12.97
N ILE A 119 -17.77 11.85 13.02
CA ILE A 119 -16.95 12.57 12.03
C ILE A 119 -15.51 12.02 12.00
N MET A 120 -14.93 11.69 13.15
CA MET A 120 -13.56 11.16 13.19
C MET A 120 -13.47 9.68 12.77
N ASN A 121 -14.31 8.82 13.35
CA ASN A 121 -14.16 7.36 13.31
C ASN A 121 -15.30 6.61 12.60
N GLY A 122 -16.32 7.31 12.09
CA GLY A 122 -17.39 6.72 11.30
C GLY A 122 -16.86 6.08 10.01
N ASP A 123 -17.66 5.22 9.38
CA ASP A 123 -17.24 4.44 8.20
C ASP A 123 -16.84 5.35 7.01
N THR A 124 -17.37 6.57 6.93
CA THR A 124 -16.97 7.62 5.96
C THR A 124 -16.26 8.81 6.61
N GLY A 125 -15.80 8.64 7.86
CA GLY A 125 -15.17 9.68 8.65
C GLY A 125 -13.76 10.04 8.18
N LEU A 126 -13.14 10.99 8.89
CA LEU A 126 -11.79 11.48 8.60
C LEU A 126 -10.75 10.35 8.58
N ARG A 127 -10.87 9.36 9.49
CA ARG A 127 -9.96 8.21 9.53
C ARG A 127 -10.04 7.35 8.27
N ALA A 128 -11.25 7.04 7.82
CA ALA A 128 -11.47 6.23 6.61
C ALA A 128 -10.88 6.90 5.36
N ALA A 129 -10.98 8.23 5.26
CA ALA A 129 -10.35 8.99 4.17
C ALA A 129 -8.82 8.90 4.17
N VAL A 130 -8.19 8.93 5.35
CA VAL A 130 -6.74 8.73 5.48
C VAL A 130 -6.35 7.32 5.06
N ASP A 131 -7.12 6.31 5.47
CA ASP A 131 -6.84 4.91 5.13
C ASP A 131 -6.98 4.63 3.63
N LEU A 132 -7.96 5.25 2.96
CA LEU A 132 -8.07 5.22 1.51
C LEU A 132 -6.85 5.87 0.84
N THR A 133 -6.37 6.99 1.36
CA THR A 133 -5.18 7.67 0.83
C THR A 133 -3.92 6.83 1.03
N HIS A 134 -3.76 6.20 2.19
CA HIS A 134 -2.68 5.24 2.45
C HIS A 134 -2.72 4.07 1.48
N GLU A 135 -3.91 3.53 1.20
CA GLU A 135 -4.09 2.44 0.25
C GLU A 135 -3.68 2.85 -1.18
N ASN A 136 -4.07 4.06 -1.63
CA ASN A 136 -3.63 4.59 -2.91
C ASN A 136 -2.10 4.71 -2.98
N MET A 137 -1.47 5.21 -1.91
CA MET A 137 -0.01 5.32 -1.86
C MET A 137 0.69 3.94 -1.83
N ARG A 138 0.11 2.94 -1.15
CA ARG A 138 0.59 1.54 -1.19
C ARG A 138 0.51 0.97 -2.60
N LEU A 139 -0.62 1.17 -3.28
CA LEU A 139 -0.79 0.76 -4.66
C LEU A 139 0.27 1.43 -5.54
N GLY A 140 0.47 2.74 -5.41
CA GLY A 140 1.51 3.47 -6.13
C GLY A 140 2.91 2.91 -5.89
N ALA A 141 3.26 2.60 -4.64
CA ALA A 141 4.55 1.99 -4.31
C ALA A 141 4.74 0.60 -4.95
N ILE A 142 3.67 -0.21 -5.03
CA ILE A 142 3.65 -1.51 -5.71
C ILE A 142 3.73 -1.37 -7.24
N GLN A 143 3.17 -0.30 -7.80
CA GLN A 143 3.31 0.01 -9.22
C GLN A 143 4.65 0.65 -9.58
N GLY A 144 5.42 1.06 -8.56
CA GLY A 144 6.72 1.72 -8.69
C GLY A 144 6.63 3.25 -8.85
N MET A 145 5.43 3.81 -8.85
CA MET A 145 5.18 5.25 -8.94
C MET A 145 4.02 5.64 -8.02
N VAL A 146 4.31 6.48 -7.03
CA VAL A 146 3.31 7.04 -6.11
C VAL A 146 2.81 8.34 -6.68
N VAL A 147 1.49 8.45 -6.84
CA VAL A 147 0.80 9.64 -7.32
C VAL A 147 -0.07 10.25 -6.22
N ASP A 148 -0.26 11.55 -6.28
CA ASP A 148 -1.19 12.28 -5.42
C ASP A 148 -2.62 12.23 -5.99
N ALA A 149 -3.59 12.75 -5.25
CA ALA A 149 -5.01 12.76 -5.62
C ALA A 149 -5.29 13.56 -6.91
N ASP A 150 -4.44 14.53 -7.25
CA ASP A 150 -4.53 15.32 -8.50
C ASP A 150 -3.82 14.65 -9.69
N GLY A 151 -3.23 13.46 -9.49
CA GLY A 151 -2.47 12.73 -10.50
C GLY A 151 -1.00 13.16 -10.62
N SER A 152 -0.54 14.14 -9.85
CA SER A 152 0.88 14.51 -9.82
C SER A 152 1.75 13.40 -9.22
N THR A 153 2.96 13.23 -9.73
CA THR A 153 3.88 12.20 -9.22
C THR A 153 4.56 12.69 -7.95
N LEU A 154 4.32 12.00 -6.83
CA LEU A 154 5.04 12.21 -5.58
C LEU A 154 6.42 11.54 -5.60
N TRP A 155 6.46 10.29 -6.04
CA TRP A 155 7.71 9.51 -6.13
C TRP A 155 7.67 8.55 -7.32
N ASN A 156 8.72 8.60 -8.14
CA ASN A 156 9.04 7.51 -9.07
C ASN A 156 10.21 6.71 -8.49
N TRP A 157 9.94 5.48 -8.04
CA TRP A 157 10.95 4.65 -7.38
C TRP A 157 12.05 4.19 -8.35
N PHE A 158 11.73 4.03 -9.64
CA PHE A 158 12.73 3.69 -10.66
C PHE A 158 13.78 4.79 -10.80
N ASP A 159 13.35 6.04 -10.93
CA ASP A 159 14.25 7.20 -11.02
C ASP A 159 14.99 7.43 -9.70
N ALA A 160 14.28 7.33 -8.57
CA ALA A 160 14.82 7.52 -7.23
C ALA A 160 15.99 6.57 -6.91
N PHE A 161 15.95 5.33 -7.42
CA PHE A 161 17.02 4.35 -7.25
C PHE A 161 17.94 4.22 -8.47
N ASN A 162 17.70 4.98 -9.54
CA ASN A 162 18.41 4.88 -10.82
C ASN A 162 18.40 3.46 -11.40
N ILE A 163 17.23 2.82 -11.36
CA ILE A 163 16.98 1.47 -11.89
C ILE A 163 16.05 1.61 -13.08
N ALA A 164 16.48 1.10 -14.24
CA ALA A 164 15.63 1.10 -15.43
C ALA A 164 14.37 0.26 -15.20
N GLN A 165 13.21 0.81 -15.55
CA GLN A 165 11.95 0.08 -15.45
C GLN A 165 11.99 -1.16 -16.37
N PRO A 166 11.71 -2.37 -15.85
CA PRO A 166 11.65 -3.56 -16.69
C PRO A 166 10.65 -3.43 -17.84
N ALA A 167 11.00 -4.01 -18.99
CA ALA A 167 10.15 -4.01 -20.17
C ALA A 167 8.80 -4.69 -19.87
N GLU A 168 7.74 -4.17 -20.48
CA GLU A 168 6.41 -4.76 -20.35
C GLU A 168 6.36 -6.12 -21.05
N ILE A 169 5.83 -7.12 -20.36
CA ILE A 169 5.71 -8.49 -20.87
C ILE A 169 4.37 -8.62 -21.57
N ASP A 170 4.43 -8.92 -22.86
CA ASP A 170 3.26 -9.26 -23.64
C ASP A 170 2.82 -10.70 -23.38
N PHE A 171 1.59 -10.89 -22.90
CA PHE A 171 1.02 -12.22 -22.69
C PHE A 171 0.32 -12.79 -23.92
N ASP A 172 0.07 -12.00 -24.97
CA ASP A 172 -0.52 -12.44 -26.24
C ASP A 172 -1.82 -13.25 -26.03
N LEU A 173 -2.70 -12.76 -25.15
CA LEU A 173 -3.90 -13.50 -24.70
C LEU A 173 -5.03 -13.48 -25.74
N ASP A 174 -4.95 -12.63 -26.75
CA ASP A 174 -5.90 -12.53 -27.86
C ASP A 174 -5.52 -13.38 -29.08
N ASN A 175 -4.40 -14.08 -29.01
CA ASN A 175 -3.96 -14.98 -30.06
C ASN A 175 -4.99 -16.11 -30.27
N ALA A 176 -5.52 -16.21 -31.50
CA ALA A 176 -6.52 -17.21 -31.85
C ALA A 176 -5.95 -18.64 -31.90
N ALA A 177 -4.62 -18.81 -32.04
CA ALA A 177 -3.94 -20.09 -32.13
C ALA A 177 -2.66 -20.11 -31.26
N PRO A 178 -2.80 -20.01 -29.92
CA PRO A 178 -1.66 -19.95 -29.03
C PRO A 178 -0.91 -21.28 -29.02
N ALA A 179 0.43 -21.22 -29.03
CA ALA A 179 1.26 -22.40 -28.86
C ALA A 179 1.06 -23.00 -27.46
N SER A 180 1.11 -24.33 -27.34
CA SER A 180 1.04 -24.98 -26.03
C SER A 180 2.19 -24.53 -25.12
N GLY A 181 1.89 -24.10 -23.89
CA GLY A 181 2.89 -23.63 -22.94
C GLY A 181 3.24 -22.14 -23.09
N ALA A 182 2.61 -21.40 -24.01
CA ALA A 182 2.92 -19.99 -24.23
C ALA A 182 2.67 -19.15 -22.97
N VAL A 183 1.54 -19.35 -22.28
CA VAL A 183 1.22 -18.60 -21.06
C VAL A 183 2.15 -19.01 -19.93
N ARG A 184 2.39 -20.32 -19.74
CA ARG A 184 3.35 -20.80 -18.72
C ARG A 184 4.76 -20.24 -18.95
N ALA A 185 5.21 -20.11 -20.19
CA ALA A 185 6.51 -19.53 -20.51
C ALA A 185 6.60 -18.06 -20.07
N LYS A 186 5.52 -17.28 -20.26
CA LYS A 186 5.43 -15.88 -19.78
C LYS A 186 5.39 -15.81 -18.25
N CYS A 187 4.67 -16.69 -17.57
CA CYS A 187 4.71 -16.78 -16.10
C CYS A 187 6.13 -17.06 -15.59
N ASN A 188 6.82 -18.03 -16.21
CA ASN A 188 8.21 -18.34 -15.87
C ASN A 188 9.14 -17.14 -16.12
N GLN A 189 8.91 -16.36 -17.18
CA GLN A 189 9.65 -15.13 -17.45
C GLN A 189 9.47 -14.10 -16.33
N VAL A 190 8.24 -13.91 -15.84
CA VAL A 190 7.92 -13.02 -14.71
C VAL A 190 8.66 -13.47 -13.46
N VAL A 191 8.48 -14.72 -13.04
CA VAL A 191 9.07 -15.25 -11.80
C VAL A 191 10.61 -15.19 -11.85
N ARG A 192 11.22 -15.62 -12.95
CA ARG A 192 12.68 -15.57 -13.12
C ARG A 192 13.20 -14.13 -13.17
N GLY A 193 12.48 -13.23 -13.84
CA GLY A 193 12.83 -11.82 -13.90
C GLY A 193 12.86 -11.19 -12.51
N MET A 194 11.81 -11.42 -11.73
CA MET A 194 11.69 -10.92 -10.36
C MET A 194 12.74 -11.51 -9.42
N GLN A 195 13.01 -12.82 -9.52
CA GLN A 195 14.07 -13.50 -8.76
C GLN A 195 15.46 -12.91 -9.02
N ARG A 196 15.80 -12.67 -10.30
CA ARG A 196 17.08 -12.08 -10.67
C ARG A 196 17.23 -10.64 -10.16
N ALA A 197 16.14 -9.88 -10.16
CA ALA A 197 16.11 -8.51 -9.66
C ALA A 197 16.03 -8.42 -8.13
N ALA A 198 15.81 -9.53 -7.42
CA ALA A 198 15.61 -9.53 -5.97
C ALA A 198 16.86 -9.17 -5.16
N GLN A 199 18.06 -9.36 -5.73
CA GLN A 199 19.35 -9.01 -5.10
C GLN A 199 19.45 -9.47 -3.62
N GLY A 200 19.09 -10.74 -3.35
CA GLY A 200 19.10 -11.33 -2.00
C GLY A 200 17.81 -11.18 -1.18
N ALA A 201 16.78 -10.52 -1.72
CA ALA A 201 15.46 -10.40 -1.08
C ALA A 201 14.51 -11.56 -1.37
N TRP A 202 14.94 -12.53 -2.19
CA TRP A 202 14.12 -13.69 -2.52
C TRP A 202 14.33 -14.81 -1.51
N ASN A 203 13.29 -15.13 -0.73
CA ASN A 203 13.30 -16.26 0.20
C ASN A 203 12.35 -17.37 -0.31
N PRO A 204 12.41 -18.60 0.24
CA PRO A 204 11.51 -19.69 -0.15
C PRO A 204 10.02 -19.40 0.09
N GLN A 205 9.70 -18.41 0.94
CA GLN A 205 8.33 -17.99 1.24
C GLN A 205 7.86 -16.84 0.32
N THR A 206 8.74 -16.35 -0.57
CA THR A 206 8.46 -15.24 -1.49
C THR A 206 7.62 -15.79 -2.62
N SER A 207 6.44 -15.21 -2.80
CA SER A 207 5.54 -15.51 -3.89
C SER A 207 5.31 -14.29 -4.77
N VAL A 208 4.89 -14.52 -6.01
CA VAL A 208 4.54 -13.45 -6.94
C VAL A 208 3.03 -13.26 -6.93
N VAL A 209 2.59 -12.01 -6.76
CA VAL A 209 1.18 -11.63 -6.95
C VAL A 209 1.06 -10.77 -8.20
N GLY A 210 0.06 -11.07 -9.03
CA GLY A 210 -0.32 -10.30 -10.21
C GLY A 210 -1.68 -9.63 -10.00
N LEU A 211 -1.72 -8.31 -9.83
CA LEU A 211 -2.97 -7.53 -9.84
C LEU A 211 -3.37 -7.24 -11.28
N CYS A 212 -4.51 -7.78 -11.68
CA CYS A 212 -5.02 -7.72 -13.05
C CYS A 212 -6.17 -6.72 -13.15
N GLY A 213 -6.25 -6.03 -14.29
CA GLY A 213 -7.50 -5.43 -14.75
C GLY A 213 -8.46 -6.47 -15.31
N ASP A 214 -9.72 -6.09 -15.46
CA ASP A 214 -10.82 -7.01 -15.78
C ASP A 214 -10.62 -7.78 -17.09
N ALA A 215 -10.31 -7.10 -18.22
CA ALA A 215 -10.16 -7.77 -19.51
C ALA A 215 -8.96 -8.72 -19.55
N PHE A 216 -7.86 -8.35 -18.89
CA PHE A 216 -6.71 -9.24 -18.75
C PHE A 216 -7.09 -10.51 -17.98
N TYR A 217 -7.80 -10.37 -16.86
CA TYR A 217 -8.20 -11.49 -16.01
C TYR A 217 -9.18 -12.43 -16.70
N ASP A 218 -10.18 -11.88 -17.40
CA ASP A 218 -11.19 -12.66 -18.13
C ASP A 218 -10.56 -13.46 -19.27
N GLN A 219 -9.64 -12.85 -20.03
CA GLN A 219 -8.94 -13.59 -21.09
C GLN A 219 -7.96 -14.62 -20.55
N LEU A 220 -7.27 -14.34 -19.45
CA LEU A 220 -6.36 -15.29 -18.83
C LEU A 220 -7.13 -16.53 -18.31
N THR A 221 -8.25 -16.32 -17.63
CA THR A 221 -9.09 -17.42 -17.12
C THR A 221 -9.81 -18.19 -18.24
N GLY A 222 -10.16 -17.51 -19.33
CA GLY A 222 -10.73 -18.11 -20.54
C GLY A 222 -9.74 -18.88 -21.41
N HIS A 223 -8.42 -18.64 -21.25
CA HIS A 223 -7.39 -19.26 -22.09
C HIS A 223 -7.36 -20.79 -21.94
N ALA A 224 -7.27 -21.50 -23.07
CA ALA A 224 -7.36 -22.96 -23.12
C ALA A 224 -6.35 -23.67 -22.20
N GLU A 225 -5.12 -23.15 -22.13
CA GLU A 225 -4.06 -23.70 -21.27
C GLU A 225 -4.42 -23.61 -19.77
N VAL A 226 -4.94 -22.46 -19.32
CA VAL A 226 -5.33 -22.24 -17.93
C VAL A 226 -6.54 -23.11 -17.59
N ARG A 227 -7.57 -23.07 -18.45
CA ARG A 227 -8.79 -23.88 -18.27
C ARG A 227 -8.49 -25.38 -18.25
N SER A 228 -7.59 -25.88 -19.11
CA SER A 228 -7.22 -27.30 -19.13
C SER A 228 -6.53 -27.75 -17.85
N THR A 229 -5.72 -26.88 -17.23
CA THR A 229 -5.03 -27.17 -15.97
C THR A 229 -6.05 -27.37 -14.84
N TYR A 230 -7.09 -26.53 -14.80
CA TYR A 230 -8.14 -26.61 -13.78
C TYR A 230 -9.17 -27.72 -14.04
N LEU A 231 -9.49 -28.03 -15.29
CA LEU A 231 -10.39 -29.15 -15.64
C LEU A 231 -9.79 -30.52 -15.31
N ASN A 232 -8.46 -30.64 -15.38
CA ASN A 232 -7.74 -31.89 -15.13
C ASN A 232 -7.34 -32.08 -13.65
N GLN A 233 -7.44 -31.05 -12.81
CA GLN A 233 -7.27 -31.17 -11.37
C GLN A 233 -8.58 -31.63 -10.72
N GLN A 234 -8.49 -32.55 -9.76
CA GLN A 234 -9.63 -33.17 -9.06
C GLN A 234 -10.42 -32.18 -8.18
N GLU A 235 -9.97 -30.92 -8.10
CA GLU A 235 -10.61 -29.77 -7.43
C GLU A 235 -11.64 -29.03 -8.31
N ALA A 236 -12.34 -29.72 -9.20
CA ALA A 236 -13.46 -29.15 -9.97
C ALA A 236 -14.64 -28.68 -9.08
N ALA A 237 -14.58 -28.89 -7.76
CA ALA A 237 -15.50 -28.30 -6.79
C ALA A 237 -15.23 -26.79 -6.57
N ASP A 238 -13.97 -26.33 -6.64
CA ASP A 238 -13.60 -24.93 -6.43
C ASP A 238 -13.77 -24.04 -7.68
N LEU A 239 -13.82 -24.66 -8.86
CA LEU A 239 -14.21 -24.00 -10.13
C LEU A 239 -15.65 -23.44 -10.12
N ARG A 240 -16.52 -23.91 -9.20
CA ARG A 240 -17.87 -23.33 -9.02
C ARG A 240 -17.94 -22.27 -7.91
N GLY A 241 -16.92 -22.16 -7.07
CA GLY A 241 -16.90 -21.29 -5.88
C GLY A 241 -15.95 -20.10 -5.95
N ALA A 242 -14.75 -20.27 -6.54
CA ALA A 242 -13.65 -19.32 -6.43
C ALA A 242 -13.00 -18.93 -7.77
N VAL A 243 -12.90 -19.81 -8.76
CA VAL A 243 -12.25 -19.48 -10.06
C VAL A 243 -13.30 -18.96 -11.04
N GLY A 244 -13.13 -17.74 -11.54
CA GLY A 244 -14.08 -17.08 -12.46
C GLY A 244 -15.19 -16.25 -11.79
N ARG A 245 -15.13 -16.06 -10.46
CA ARG A 245 -15.91 -14.99 -9.82
C ARG A 245 -15.20 -13.66 -10.06
N VAL A 246 -15.98 -12.63 -10.36
CA VAL A 246 -15.48 -11.25 -10.40
C VAL A 246 -14.79 -10.96 -9.06
N PHE A 247 -13.61 -10.36 -9.09
CA PHE A 247 -12.79 -10.05 -7.90
C PHE A 247 -12.29 -11.26 -7.10
N SER A 248 -12.07 -12.41 -7.74
CA SER A 248 -11.46 -13.56 -7.07
C SER A 248 -9.97 -13.73 -7.38
N SER A 249 -9.31 -14.56 -6.57
CA SER A 249 -7.92 -14.93 -6.77
C SER A 249 -7.79 -16.38 -7.22
N PHE A 250 -6.80 -16.67 -8.07
CA PHE A 250 -6.41 -18.03 -8.42
C PHE A 250 -4.90 -18.12 -8.61
N THR A 251 -4.34 -19.32 -8.48
CA THR A 251 -2.89 -19.54 -8.59
C THR A 251 -2.56 -20.36 -9.83
N TYR A 252 -1.80 -19.77 -10.76
CA TYR A 252 -1.32 -20.43 -11.97
C TYR A 252 0.07 -19.93 -12.32
N GLY A 253 0.98 -20.82 -12.74
CA GLY A 253 2.31 -20.39 -13.18
C GLY A 253 3.22 -19.89 -12.05
N ASP A 254 2.99 -20.35 -10.81
CA ASP A 254 3.67 -19.88 -9.59
C ASP A 254 3.40 -18.39 -9.29
N ILE A 255 2.29 -17.87 -9.83
CA ILE A 255 1.77 -16.52 -9.62
C ILE A 255 0.36 -16.62 -9.07
N THR A 256 0.06 -15.86 -8.03
CA THR A 256 -1.31 -15.64 -7.55
C THR A 256 -1.90 -14.45 -8.30
N TRP A 257 -2.87 -14.72 -9.15
CA TRP A 257 -3.59 -13.74 -9.95
C TRP A 257 -4.79 -13.24 -9.18
N ILE A 258 -4.98 -11.92 -9.15
CA ILE A 258 -6.05 -11.29 -8.39
C ILE A 258 -6.70 -10.26 -9.29
N ASN A 259 -8.01 -10.40 -9.53
CA ASN A 259 -8.76 -9.34 -10.18
C ASN A 259 -8.95 -8.19 -9.17
N TYR A 260 -8.28 -7.06 -9.43
CA TYR A 260 -8.28 -5.93 -8.50
C TYR A 260 -9.40 -4.96 -8.81
N ARG A 261 -10.35 -4.83 -7.88
CA ARG A 261 -11.35 -3.78 -7.93
C ARG A 261 -10.67 -2.43 -7.62
N GLY A 262 -10.50 -1.60 -8.65
CA GLY A 262 -10.12 -0.21 -8.46
C GLY A 262 -11.19 0.60 -7.71
N SER A 263 -10.92 1.88 -7.46
CA SER A 263 -11.97 2.80 -7.01
C SER A 263 -13.03 2.94 -8.10
N ASP A 264 -14.31 3.08 -7.72
CA ASP A 264 -15.42 3.22 -8.67
C ASP A 264 -15.25 4.47 -9.59
N ASP A 265 -14.43 5.45 -9.16
CA ASP A 265 -14.07 6.65 -9.92
C ASP A 265 -12.90 6.43 -10.93
N GLY A 266 -12.32 5.22 -11.00
CA GLY A 266 -11.20 4.89 -11.90
C GLY A 266 -9.85 5.54 -11.55
N ALA A 267 -9.79 6.39 -10.53
CA ALA A 267 -8.57 7.09 -10.10
C ALA A 267 -7.50 6.17 -9.51
N VAL A 268 -7.92 5.06 -8.87
CA VAL A 268 -7.04 4.10 -8.20
C VAL A 268 -7.28 2.73 -8.81
N GLY A 269 -6.34 2.19 -9.59
CA GLY A 269 -6.54 0.89 -10.22
C GLY A 269 -5.39 0.41 -11.09
N VAL A 270 -5.58 -0.77 -11.68
CA VAL A 270 -4.75 -1.30 -12.76
C VAL A 270 -5.55 -1.16 -14.04
N GLY A 271 -4.91 -0.70 -15.12
CA GLY A 271 -5.59 -0.56 -16.41
C GLY A 271 -6.21 -1.88 -16.88
N THR A 272 -7.36 -1.82 -17.56
CA THR A 272 -8.20 -2.98 -17.90
C THR A 272 -7.45 -4.10 -18.64
N ASP A 273 -6.53 -3.76 -19.54
CA ASP A 273 -5.70 -4.70 -20.31
C ASP A 273 -4.32 -5.00 -19.68
N LYS A 274 -4.10 -4.57 -18.44
CA LYS A 274 -2.79 -4.59 -17.79
C LYS A 274 -2.77 -5.50 -16.57
N VAL A 275 -1.57 -5.95 -16.25
CA VAL A 275 -1.26 -6.64 -14.99
C VAL A 275 0.00 -6.06 -14.36
N LYS A 276 0.01 -5.97 -13.03
CA LYS A 276 1.16 -5.55 -12.22
C LYS A 276 1.62 -6.68 -11.33
N PHE A 277 2.91 -7.01 -11.41
CA PHE A 277 3.52 -8.06 -10.63
C PHE A 277 4.41 -7.48 -9.55
N PHE A 278 4.26 -7.99 -8.34
CA PHE A 278 5.08 -7.63 -7.20
C PHE A 278 5.32 -8.84 -6.29
N PRO A 279 6.42 -8.82 -5.53
CA PRO A 279 6.70 -9.87 -4.57
C PRO A 279 5.87 -9.69 -3.30
N VAL A 280 5.41 -10.81 -2.75
CA VAL A 280 4.87 -10.91 -1.38
C VAL A 280 5.88 -11.69 -0.55
N ASN A 281 6.01 -11.34 0.73
CA ASN A 281 7.00 -11.92 1.65
C ASN A 281 8.47 -11.75 1.25
N ALA A 282 8.80 -10.78 0.38
CA ALA A 282 10.18 -10.39 0.08
C ALA A 282 10.71 -9.39 1.13
N PRO A 283 11.64 -9.79 2.00
CA PRO A 283 12.06 -8.96 3.12
C PRO A 283 12.69 -7.65 2.67
N GLY A 284 12.14 -6.55 3.20
CA GLY A 284 12.63 -5.21 2.96
C GLY A 284 12.40 -4.68 1.56
N ALA A 285 11.64 -5.37 0.68
CA ALA A 285 11.28 -4.88 -0.65
C ALA A 285 10.31 -3.68 -0.59
N PHE A 286 9.45 -3.65 0.43
CA PHE A 286 8.51 -2.56 0.70
C PHE A 286 8.65 -2.05 2.13
N VAL A 287 8.64 -0.74 2.29
CA VAL A 287 8.74 -0.05 3.58
C VAL A 287 7.68 1.02 3.64
N GLN A 288 6.91 1.05 4.73
CA GLN A 288 6.06 2.17 5.08
C GLN A 288 6.71 2.91 6.25
N ALA A 289 7.00 4.18 6.07
CA ALA A 289 7.60 5.00 7.11
C ALA A 289 6.65 6.12 7.55
N PHE A 290 6.66 6.41 8.84
CA PHE A 290 5.86 7.48 9.43
C PHE A 290 6.79 8.43 10.19
N SER A 291 6.62 9.74 9.96
CA SER A 291 7.35 10.79 10.69
C SER A 291 6.47 11.46 11.76
N PRO A 292 7.06 12.17 12.72
CA PRO A 292 6.30 12.99 13.68
C PRO A 292 5.46 14.05 12.99
N ALA A 293 4.38 14.47 13.68
CA ALA A 293 3.55 15.59 13.26
C ALA A 293 4.23 16.95 13.43
N GLU A 294 3.71 17.95 12.71
CA GLU A 294 4.20 19.34 12.74
C GLU A 294 3.91 20.10 14.05
N PHE A 295 3.20 19.48 15.00
CA PHE A 295 2.82 20.10 16.26
C PHE A 295 3.86 19.89 17.35
N LEU A 296 4.07 20.93 18.19
CA LEU A 296 5.04 20.94 19.28
C LEU A 296 5.04 19.69 20.17
N PRO A 297 3.89 19.13 20.59
CA PRO A 297 3.88 17.93 21.44
C PRO A 297 4.48 16.67 20.79
N PHE A 298 4.57 16.63 19.45
CA PHE A 298 5.05 15.47 18.70
C PHE A 298 6.45 15.65 18.14
N VAL A 299 7.09 16.81 18.32
CA VAL A 299 8.46 17.05 17.88
C VAL A 299 9.40 16.04 18.53
N ASN A 300 10.27 15.41 17.73
CA ASN A 300 11.21 14.34 18.14
C ASN A 300 10.57 13.06 18.71
N THR A 301 9.25 12.91 18.63
CA THR A 301 8.58 11.64 18.96
C THR A 301 8.64 10.68 17.76
N PRO A 302 8.58 9.35 17.98
CA PRO A 302 8.40 8.41 16.87
C PRO A 302 7.11 8.69 16.10
N GLY A 303 7.18 8.65 14.78
CA GLY A 303 6.02 8.83 13.91
C GLY A 303 4.88 7.85 14.20
N GLN A 304 3.66 8.36 14.20
CA GLN A 304 2.41 7.61 14.36
C GLN A 304 1.69 7.49 13.02
N ASP A 305 0.79 6.52 12.92
CA ASP A 305 0.07 6.26 11.66
C ASP A 305 -0.90 7.41 11.35
N VAL A 306 -1.53 7.94 12.40
CA VAL A 306 -2.40 9.11 12.37
C VAL A 306 -2.26 9.92 13.64
N TYR A 307 -2.49 11.22 13.49
CA TYR A 307 -2.62 12.20 14.56
C TYR A 307 -3.98 12.84 14.42
N ALA A 308 -4.65 13.09 15.52
CA ALA A 308 -5.95 13.74 15.48
C ALA A 308 -6.02 14.83 16.54
N ILE A 309 -6.67 15.93 16.17
CA ILE A 309 -6.82 17.12 17.00
C ILE A 309 -8.24 17.64 16.84
N VAL A 310 -8.72 18.35 17.86
CA VAL A 310 -9.98 19.08 17.80
C VAL A 310 -9.65 20.55 18.02
N VAL A 311 -9.99 21.40 17.05
CA VAL A 311 -9.81 22.84 17.13
C VAL A 311 -11.14 23.48 17.49
N GLU A 312 -11.17 24.26 18.56
CA GLU A 312 -12.37 25.00 18.98
C GLU A 312 -12.32 26.46 18.50
N ASP A 313 -13.49 27.04 18.25
CA ASP A 313 -13.65 28.48 18.12
C ASP A 313 -13.39 29.18 19.47
N ARG A 314 -12.21 29.76 19.62
CA ARG A 314 -11.78 30.41 20.87
C ARG A 314 -12.51 31.72 21.16
N GLU A 315 -13.07 32.37 20.14
CA GLU A 315 -13.67 33.70 20.29
C GLU A 315 -15.18 33.62 20.51
N ARG A 316 -15.88 32.84 19.69
CA ARG A 316 -17.36 32.82 19.67
C ARG A 316 -17.96 31.48 20.08
N GLN A 317 -17.14 30.44 20.22
CA GLN A 317 -17.59 29.08 20.52
C GLN A 317 -18.70 28.60 19.55
N ALA A 318 -18.67 29.07 18.30
CA ALA A 318 -19.73 28.81 17.33
C ALA A 318 -19.51 27.52 16.52
N TRP A 319 -18.31 26.94 16.58
CA TRP A 319 -17.94 25.72 15.87
C TRP A 319 -16.83 24.95 16.58
N VAL A 320 -16.72 23.68 16.21
CA VAL A 320 -15.63 22.78 16.56
C VAL A 320 -15.15 22.10 15.28
N ARG A 321 -13.84 21.94 15.11
CA ARG A 321 -13.23 21.35 13.92
C ARG A 321 -12.37 20.16 14.28
N PRO A 322 -12.92 18.94 14.23
CA PRO A 322 -12.14 17.71 14.16
C PRO A 322 -11.19 17.72 12.96
N GLU A 323 -9.93 17.38 13.19
CA GLU A 323 -8.91 17.27 12.16
C GLU A 323 -8.09 16.00 12.35
N ILE A 324 -7.68 15.40 11.23
CA ILE A 324 -6.78 14.27 11.19
C ILE A 324 -5.59 14.58 10.29
N TYR A 325 -4.43 14.05 10.68
CA TYR A 325 -3.16 14.24 10.03
C TYR A 325 -2.43 12.90 9.94
N SER A 326 -1.64 12.71 8.89
CA SER A 326 -0.67 11.62 8.80
C SER A 326 0.52 12.09 7.98
N TYR A 327 1.68 11.50 8.26
CA TYR A 327 2.93 11.85 7.59
C TYR A 327 3.62 10.60 7.01
N PRO A 328 3.00 9.95 6.01
CA PRO A 328 3.50 8.68 5.49
C PRO A 328 4.56 8.84 4.38
N LEU A 329 5.31 7.77 4.20
CA LEU A 329 6.12 7.46 3.03
C LEU A 329 5.96 5.97 2.71
N PHE A 330 5.39 5.64 1.55
CA PHE A 330 5.28 4.26 1.07
C PHE A 330 6.27 4.03 -0.05
N MET A 331 7.23 3.14 0.20
CA MET A 331 8.41 2.97 -0.65
C MET A 331 8.55 1.53 -1.13
N CYS A 332 8.93 1.38 -2.40
CA CYS A 332 9.56 0.17 -2.91
C CYS A 332 11.07 0.40 -2.96
N THR A 333 11.83 -0.32 -2.14
CA THR A 333 13.30 -0.22 -2.07
C THR A 333 13.99 -0.94 -3.23
N ARG A 334 13.28 -1.90 -3.84
CA ARG A 334 13.79 -2.74 -4.93
C ARG A 334 12.84 -2.68 -6.13
N PRO A 335 12.71 -1.52 -6.79
CA PRO A 335 11.75 -1.33 -7.87
C PRO A 335 12.04 -2.23 -9.08
N GLY A 336 13.28 -2.74 -9.25
CA GLY A 336 13.61 -3.71 -10.30
C GLY A 336 12.85 -5.04 -10.21
N MET A 337 12.29 -5.38 -9.04
CA MET A 337 11.42 -6.55 -8.86
C MET A 337 10.01 -6.32 -9.42
N LEU A 338 9.61 -5.06 -9.66
CA LEU A 338 8.27 -4.73 -10.12
C LEU A 338 8.19 -4.94 -11.63
N LEU A 339 7.35 -5.88 -12.06
CA LEU A 339 7.14 -6.19 -13.48
C LEU A 339 5.72 -5.78 -13.89
N ARG A 340 5.54 -5.52 -15.17
CA ARG A 340 4.22 -5.24 -15.76
C ARG A 340 3.99 -6.14 -16.97
N GLY A 341 2.74 -6.50 -17.18
CA GLY A 341 2.30 -7.20 -18.36
C GLY A 341 1.12 -6.53 -19.03
N LYS A 342 0.93 -6.88 -20.29
CA LYS A 342 -0.21 -6.45 -21.12
C LYS A 342 -0.86 -7.65 -21.77
N ARG A 343 -2.15 -7.49 -22.07
CA ARG A 343 -2.99 -8.47 -22.76
C ARG A 343 -2.49 -8.76 -24.18
N THR A 344 -2.08 -7.70 -24.90
CA THR A 344 -1.72 -7.66 -26.34
C THR A 344 -0.56 -6.74 -26.59
#